data_AF-A0A1M5R7Y2-F1
#
_entry.id   AF-A0A1M5R7Y2-F1
#
_cell.length_a   1.000
_cell.length_b   1.000
_cell.length_c   1.000
_cell.angle_alpha   90.00
_cell.angle_beta   90.00
_cell.angle_gamma   90.00
#
_symmetry.space_group_name_H-M   'P 1'
#
loop_
_entity.id
_entity.type
_entity.pdbx_description
1 polymer ?
#
loop_
_entity_poly.entity_id
_entity_poly.type
_entity_poly.pdbx_seq_one_letter_code
_entity_poly.pdbx_strand_id
1 'polypeptide(L)'
;MFIRLNMKFYERYLNGETKTVYNDICKLGDDAFLPENIIDIENVLTETFERTAHNLNIIYKELTNINYLFKTNFQFNFERPLVKPLSNTDQLLGELEKSVKPFGFIPASLKMFYKIVGACNFEWDYDTNENFIWERADPIQIVSLDDFVSHVSDEDSHEVFQECFKEDGFVSLDLSSDYLHKDNICGGLPYSLQITPKQSIDAPFLHEEHNTTFINYLRICFENCGFSRITNPDYANDYLTFFEKVKPQLKMI
;
A
#
# COMPACT_ATOMS: atom_id res chain seq x y z
N MET A 1 18.68 -7.81 38.64
CA MET A 1 17.85 -6.71 38.10
C MET A 1 18.50 -6.26 36.81
N PHE A 2 18.13 -6.88 35.68
CA PHE A 2 18.65 -6.50 34.37
C PHE A 2 17.97 -5.19 33.98
N ILE A 3 18.77 -4.13 33.82
CA ILE A 3 18.35 -2.92 33.11
C ILE A 3 18.05 -3.40 31.69
N ARG A 4 16.77 -3.57 31.33
CA ARG A 4 16.39 -3.63 29.92
C ARG A 4 16.75 -2.24 29.37
N LEU A 5 17.89 -2.14 28.70
CA LEU A 5 18.13 -1.06 27.76
C LEU A 5 16.89 -1.04 26.87
N ASN A 6 16.12 0.04 26.93
CA ASN A 6 14.91 0.19 26.14
C ASN A 6 15.39 0.37 24.69
N MET A 7 15.61 -0.75 23.99
CA MET A 7 16.04 -0.73 22.59
C MET A 7 15.07 0.12 21.79
N LYS A 8 15.63 1.00 20.94
CA LYS A 8 14.89 1.86 20.02
C LYS A 8 14.03 1.01 19.08
N PHE A 9 12.91 1.55 18.60
CA PHE A 9 12.00 0.87 17.69
C PHE A 9 12.73 0.37 16.44
N TYR A 10 13.62 1.20 15.89
CA TYR A 10 14.37 0.84 14.69
C TYR A 10 15.26 -0.39 14.89
N GLU A 11 15.99 -0.47 15.99
CA GLU A 11 16.84 -1.62 16.31
C GLU A 11 16.03 -2.92 16.47
N ARG A 12 14.89 -2.85 17.17
CA ARG A 12 13.94 -3.97 17.29
C ARG A 12 13.40 -4.41 15.92
N TYR A 13 13.10 -3.45 15.05
CA TYR A 13 12.59 -3.70 13.71
C TYR A 13 13.63 -4.43 12.83
N LEU A 14 14.90 -4.00 12.90
CA LEU A 14 16.01 -4.68 12.22
C LEU A 14 16.21 -6.12 12.72
N ASN A 15 15.96 -6.37 14.01
CA ASN A 15 16.00 -7.70 14.61
C ASN A 15 14.77 -8.58 14.31
N GLY A 16 13.85 -8.11 13.46
CA GLY A 16 12.72 -8.90 12.97
C GLY A 16 11.42 -8.75 13.76
N GLU A 17 11.36 -7.89 14.78
CA GLU A 17 10.13 -7.62 15.55
C GLU A 17 9.13 -6.73 14.79
N THR A 18 8.96 -6.91 13.48
CA THR A 18 8.28 -5.92 12.60
C THR A 18 6.86 -5.59 13.07
N LYS A 19 5.99 -6.59 13.22
CA LYS A 19 4.59 -6.41 13.68
C LYS A 19 4.50 -5.83 15.09
N THR A 20 5.33 -6.32 16.02
CA THR A 20 5.31 -5.87 17.43
C THR A 20 5.77 -4.42 17.55
N VAL A 21 6.81 -4.02 16.82
CA VAL A 21 7.27 -2.63 16.76
C VAL A 21 6.15 -1.71 16.28
N TYR A 22 5.46 -2.06 15.20
CA TYR A 22 4.35 -1.25 14.70
C TYR A 22 3.19 -1.16 15.70
N ASN A 23 2.83 -2.26 16.35
CA ASN A 23 1.80 -2.23 17.40
C ASN A 23 2.19 -1.29 18.55
N ASP A 24 3.47 -1.25 18.93
CA ASP A 24 3.94 -0.35 19.98
C ASP A 24 3.99 1.12 19.51
N ILE A 25 4.36 1.39 18.26
CA ILE A 25 4.30 2.73 17.67
C ILE A 25 2.84 3.24 17.63
N CYS A 26 1.89 2.41 17.21
CA CYS A 26 0.47 2.80 17.18
C CYS A 26 -0.08 3.15 18.57
N LYS A 27 0.40 2.48 19.64
CA LYS A 27 -0.02 2.77 21.02
C LYS A 27 0.46 4.14 21.53
N LEU A 28 1.49 4.74 20.91
CA LEU A 28 1.93 6.08 21.27
C LEU A 28 0.89 7.14 20.91
N GLY A 29 0.06 6.91 19.88
CA GLY A 29 -0.91 7.90 19.42
C GLY A 29 -0.23 9.23 19.08
N ASP A 30 -0.68 10.32 19.70
CA ASP A 30 -0.13 11.66 19.50
C ASP A 30 1.37 11.75 19.92
N ASP A 31 1.82 10.92 20.88
CA ASP A 31 3.21 10.92 21.36
C ASP A 31 4.21 10.40 20.29
N ALA A 32 3.72 9.74 19.23
CA ALA A 32 4.55 9.29 18.11
C ALA A 32 5.24 10.47 17.40
N PHE A 33 4.66 11.67 17.47
CA PHE A 33 5.14 12.87 16.79
C PHE A 33 6.05 13.75 17.66
N LEU A 34 6.35 13.32 18.89
CA LEU A 34 7.31 14.01 19.75
C LEU A 34 8.74 13.86 19.21
N PRO A 35 9.61 14.89 19.31
CA PRO A 35 10.97 14.88 18.77
C PRO A 35 11.82 13.65 19.16
N GLU A 36 11.62 13.11 20.37
CA GLU A 36 12.32 11.94 20.88
C GLU A 36 11.93 10.60 20.22
N ASN A 37 10.73 10.54 19.63
CA ASN A 37 10.14 9.35 19.04
C ASN A 37 10.16 9.39 17.51
N ILE A 38 9.82 10.55 16.92
CA ILE A 38 9.52 10.66 15.49
C ILE A 38 10.70 10.24 14.61
N ILE A 39 11.94 10.61 14.96
CA ILE A 39 13.15 10.25 14.19
C ILE A 39 13.34 8.73 14.15
N ASP A 40 13.07 8.04 15.26
CA ASP A 40 13.20 6.58 15.34
C ASP A 40 12.10 5.88 14.56
N ILE A 41 10.89 6.43 14.58
CA ILE A 41 9.74 5.94 13.79
C ILE A 41 9.95 6.18 12.29
N GLU A 42 10.52 7.32 11.90
CA GLU A 42 10.89 7.63 10.52
C GLU A 42 11.94 6.63 10.00
N ASN A 43 12.90 6.21 10.82
CA ASN A 43 13.84 5.15 10.45
C ASN A 43 13.13 3.80 10.23
N VAL A 44 12.16 3.45 11.09
CA VAL A 44 11.33 2.25 10.90
C VAL A 44 10.53 2.32 9.60
N LEU A 45 9.88 3.46 9.31
CA LEU A 45 9.13 3.64 8.07
C LEU A 45 10.05 3.57 6.85
N THR A 46 11.22 4.21 6.91
CA THR A 46 12.22 4.19 5.84
C THR A 46 12.61 2.76 5.50
N GLU A 47 13.04 1.98 6.48
CA GLU A 47 13.40 0.57 6.28
C GLU A 47 12.21 -0.26 5.77
N THR A 48 11.01 -0.03 6.30
CA THR A 48 9.78 -0.71 5.87
C THR A 48 9.52 -0.50 4.37
N PHE A 49 9.66 0.73 3.89
CA PHE A 49 9.39 1.06 2.50
C PHE A 49 10.56 0.73 1.57
N GLU A 50 11.81 0.74 2.05
CA GLU A 50 12.94 0.19 1.30
C GLU A 50 12.80 -1.33 1.09
N ARG A 51 12.33 -2.06 2.12
CA ARG A 51 12.01 -3.49 2.00
C ARG A 51 10.82 -3.74 1.08
N THR A 52 9.78 -2.90 1.15
CA THR A 52 8.64 -2.91 0.22
C THR A 52 9.12 -2.77 -1.23
N ALA A 53 9.94 -1.75 -1.53
CA ALA A 53 10.50 -1.53 -2.85
C ALA A 53 11.37 -2.71 -3.33
N HIS A 54 12.20 -3.27 -2.44
CA HIS A 54 12.97 -4.49 -2.72
C HIS A 54 12.05 -5.67 -3.08
N ASN A 55 11.03 -5.93 -2.27
CA ASN A 55 10.09 -7.03 -2.47
C ASN A 55 9.33 -6.91 -3.79
N LEU A 56 8.82 -5.71 -4.10
CA LEU A 56 8.16 -5.42 -5.37
C LEU A 56 9.07 -5.71 -6.58
N ASN A 57 10.35 -5.31 -6.52
CA ASN A 57 11.29 -5.60 -7.60
C ASN A 57 11.56 -7.10 -7.77
N ILE A 58 11.66 -7.86 -6.68
CA ILE A 58 11.83 -9.33 -6.73
C ILE A 58 10.60 -9.99 -7.35
N ILE A 59 9.41 -9.62 -6.89
CA ILE A 59 8.14 -10.15 -7.40
C ILE A 59 7.98 -9.83 -8.88
N TYR A 60 8.12 -8.56 -9.26
CA TYR A 60 8.02 -8.12 -10.65
C TYR A 60 8.99 -8.88 -11.57
N LYS A 61 10.26 -9.01 -11.16
CA LYS A 61 11.26 -9.75 -11.93
C LYS A 61 10.83 -11.19 -12.16
N GLU A 62 10.29 -11.86 -11.14
CA GLU A 62 9.88 -13.26 -11.28
C GLU A 62 8.59 -13.42 -12.08
N LEU A 63 7.62 -12.52 -11.89
CA LEU A 63 6.41 -12.47 -12.73
C LEU A 63 6.78 -12.32 -14.21
N THR A 64 7.72 -11.43 -14.54
CA THR A 64 8.24 -11.31 -15.91
C THR A 64 8.94 -12.59 -16.39
N ASN A 65 9.69 -13.29 -15.53
CA ASN A 65 10.36 -14.54 -15.93
C ASN A 65 9.39 -15.68 -16.25
N ILE A 66 8.22 -15.71 -15.59
CA ILE A 66 7.17 -16.70 -15.87
C ILE A 66 6.19 -16.23 -16.95
N ASN A 67 6.49 -15.11 -17.62
CA ASN A 67 5.63 -14.47 -18.63
C ASN A 67 4.24 -14.08 -18.09
N TYR A 68 4.18 -13.57 -16.87
CA TYR A 68 2.97 -12.96 -16.33
C TYR A 68 2.49 -11.82 -17.25
N LEU A 69 1.17 -11.69 -17.34
CA LEU A 69 0.50 -10.89 -18.36
C LEU A 69 0.39 -9.42 -17.93
N PHE A 70 1.51 -8.74 -17.68
CA PHE A 70 1.47 -7.29 -17.42
C PHE A 70 1.08 -6.49 -18.67
N LYS A 71 0.43 -5.35 -18.47
CA LYS A 71 0.23 -4.36 -19.54
C LYS A 71 1.58 -3.83 -20.01
N THR A 72 1.88 -3.97 -21.30
CA THR A 72 3.17 -3.53 -21.87
C THR A 72 3.09 -2.18 -22.58
N ASN A 73 1.89 -1.77 -23.00
CA ASN A 73 1.62 -0.50 -23.68
C ASN A 73 0.82 0.42 -22.75
N PHE A 74 1.53 1.21 -21.96
CA PHE A 74 0.97 2.16 -21.02
C PHE A 74 0.97 3.58 -21.59
N GLN A 75 -0.13 4.30 -21.40
CA GLN A 75 -0.28 5.73 -21.65
C GLN A 75 -0.07 6.54 -20.36
N PHE A 76 -0.46 5.98 -19.22
CA PHE A 76 -0.43 6.64 -17.91
C PHE A 76 0.46 5.88 -16.91
N ASN A 77 0.81 6.55 -15.81
CA ASN A 77 1.68 5.95 -14.79
C ASN A 77 0.98 4.85 -13.98
N PHE A 78 -0.32 4.99 -13.70
CA PHE A 78 -1.09 3.99 -12.95
C PHE A 78 -1.17 2.62 -13.66
N GLU A 79 -0.92 2.57 -14.97
CA GLU A 79 -0.90 1.35 -15.78
C GLU A 79 0.44 0.60 -15.70
N ARG A 80 1.48 1.22 -15.17
CA ARG A 80 2.84 0.65 -15.15
C ARG A 80 2.97 -0.33 -13.98
N PRO A 81 3.61 -1.50 -14.18
CA PRO A 81 3.85 -2.44 -13.09
C PRO A 81 4.58 -1.86 -11.89
N LEU A 82 5.60 -1.03 -12.16
CA LEU A 82 6.35 -0.30 -11.16
C LEU A 82 6.59 1.13 -11.64
N VAL A 83 6.36 2.08 -10.74
CA VAL A 83 6.68 3.50 -10.94
C VAL A 83 7.60 3.92 -9.80
N LYS A 84 8.80 4.39 -10.13
CA LYS A 84 9.70 4.98 -9.13
C LYS A 84 9.10 6.30 -8.60
N PRO A 85 9.53 6.78 -7.42
CA PRO A 85 9.12 8.11 -6.94
C PRO A 85 9.27 9.17 -8.04
N LEU A 86 8.21 9.94 -8.27
CA LEU A 86 8.17 10.97 -9.30
C LEU A 86 9.10 12.13 -8.92
N SER A 87 9.65 12.83 -9.92
CA SER A 87 10.57 13.96 -9.68
C SER A 87 9.91 15.12 -8.93
N ASN A 88 8.59 15.25 -9.01
CA ASN A 88 7.77 16.24 -8.32
C ASN A 88 6.98 15.66 -7.13
N THR A 89 7.41 14.53 -6.54
CA THR A 89 6.71 13.85 -5.43
C THR A 89 6.37 14.80 -4.27
N ASP A 90 7.30 15.64 -3.83
CA ASP A 90 7.04 16.57 -2.72
C ASP A 90 5.98 17.63 -3.06
N GLN A 91 5.92 18.09 -4.31
CA GLN A 91 4.89 19.02 -4.77
C GLN A 91 3.52 18.33 -4.75
N LEU A 92 3.42 17.14 -5.34
CA LEU A 92 2.18 16.36 -5.41
C LEU A 92 1.66 15.99 -4.01
N LEU A 93 2.55 15.61 -3.08
CA LEU A 93 2.15 15.37 -1.68
C LEU A 93 1.62 16.63 -1.01
N GLY A 94 2.20 17.81 -1.30
CA GLY A 94 1.70 19.08 -0.79
C GLY A 94 0.32 19.45 -1.36
N GLU A 95 0.08 19.16 -2.63
CA GLU A 95 -1.24 19.30 -3.27
C GLU A 95 -2.26 18.37 -2.63
N LEU A 96 -1.91 17.09 -2.45
CA LEU A 96 -2.74 16.10 -1.78
C LEU A 96 -3.10 16.54 -0.35
N GLU A 97 -2.10 16.95 0.45
CA GLU A 97 -2.31 17.43 1.81
C GLU A 97 -3.23 18.64 1.86
N LYS A 98 -3.13 19.54 0.89
CA LYS A 98 -4.01 20.71 0.78
C LYS A 98 -5.46 20.30 0.46
N SER A 99 -5.66 19.38 -0.49
CA SER A 99 -6.98 18.93 -0.94
C SER A 99 -7.76 18.22 0.18
N VAL A 100 -7.08 17.44 1.02
CA VAL A 100 -7.74 16.67 2.09
C VAL A 100 -7.81 17.40 3.43
N LYS A 101 -7.14 18.55 3.56
CA LYS A 101 -7.04 19.29 4.83
C LYS A 101 -8.38 19.57 5.52
N PRO A 102 -9.47 19.88 4.81
CA PRO A 102 -10.78 20.09 5.44
C PRO A 102 -11.32 18.85 6.17
N PHE A 103 -10.89 17.66 5.77
CA PHE A 103 -11.39 16.36 6.25
C PHE A 103 -10.45 15.69 7.25
N GLY A 104 -9.15 16.03 7.22
CA GLY A 104 -8.18 15.53 8.18
C GLY A 104 -6.73 15.55 7.69
N PHE A 105 -6.02 14.46 7.96
CA PHE A 105 -4.58 14.31 7.72
C PHE A 105 -4.27 13.00 7.00
N ILE A 106 -3.29 13.07 6.10
CA ILE A 106 -2.70 11.91 5.44
C ILE A 106 -1.72 11.25 6.41
N PRO A 107 -1.75 9.91 6.59
CA PRO A 107 -0.80 9.23 7.46
C PRO A 107 0.64 9.32 6.94
N ALA A 108 1.60 9.27 7.87
CA ALA A 108 3.02 9.30 7.54
C ALA A 108 3.44 8.14 6.62
N SER A 109 2.82 6.97 6.79
CA SER A 109 3.06 5.76 5.98
C SER A 109 2.83 6.00 4.49
N LEU A 110 1.72 6.63 4.11
CA LEU A 110 1.42 6.90 2.69
C LEU A 110 2.44 7.86 2.07
N LYS A 111 2.80 8.92 2.80
CA LYS A 111 3.81 9.89 2.34
C LYS A 111 5.16 9.22 2.12
N MET A 112 5.58 8.39 3.06
CA MET A 112 6.84 7.64 2.97
C MET A 112 6.82 6.59 1.86
N PHE A 113 5.68 5.92 1.64
CA PHE A 113 5.51 5.01 0.51
C PHE A 113 5.78 5.72 -0.81
N TYR A 114 5.13 6.84 -1.07
CA TYR A 114 5.34 7.57 -2.34
C TYR A 114 6.76 8.12 -2.49
N LYS A 115 7.39 8.55 -1.38
CA LYS A 115 8.77 9.07 -1.40
C LYS A 115 9.83 8.01 -1.67
N ILE A 116 9.60 6.76 -1.26
CA ILE A 116 10.61 5.68 -1.34
C ILE A 116 10.26 4.66 -2.42
N VAL A 117 9.00 4.25 -2.50
CA VAL A 117 8.51 3.21 -3.40
C VAL A 117 8.02 3.80 -4.72
N GLY A 118 7.22 4.87 -4.66
CA GLY A 118 6.50 5.41 -5.81
C GLY A 118 5.14 4.75 -5.96
N ALA A 119 4.95 3.83 -6.91
CA ALA A 119 3.68 3.14 -7.13
C ALA A 119 3.90 1.74 -7.72
N CYS A 120 2.86 0.90 -7.69
CA CYS A 120 2.88 -0.41 -8.33
C CYS A 120 1.51 -0.80 -8.86
N ASN A 121 1.46 -1.52 -9.98
CA ASN A 121 0.23 -2.12 -10.47
C ASN A 121 0.51 -3.51 -11.04
N PHE A 122 0.29 -4.57 -10.25
CA PHE A 122 0.48 -5.93 -10.72
C PHE A 122 -0.78 -6.55 -11.32
N GLU A 123 -1.81 -5.74 -11.60
CA GLU A 123 -2.94 -6.17 -12.42
C GLU A 123 -2.44 -6.76 -13.74
N TRP A 124 -3.15 -7.77 -14.20
CA TRP A 124 -2.92 -8.39 -15.48
C TRP A 124 -3.66 -7.59 -16.57
N ASP A 125 -3.18 -7.70 -17.79
CA ASP A 125 -3.73 -7.05 -18.96
C ASP A 125 -4.89 -7.86 -19.54
N TYR A 126 -6.09 -7.61 -19.01
CA TYR A 126 -7.33 -8.21 -19.50
C TYR A 126 -7.80 -7.63 -20.83
N ASP A 127 -7.31 -6.45 -21.23
CA ASP A 127 -7.67 -5.82 -22.51
C ASP A 127 -7.08 -6.60 -23.70
N THR A 128 -5.87 -7.13 -23.52
CA THR A 128 -5.15 -7.86 -24.57
C THR A 128 -5.11 -9.36 -24.38
N ASN A 129 -5.44 -9.86 -23.18
CA ASN A 129 -5.48 -11.28 -22.87
C ASN A 129 -6.83 -11.59 -22.20
N GLU A 130 -7.68 -12.40 -22.83
CA GLU A 130 -8.97 -12.77 -22.20
C GLU A 130 -8.84 -13.91 -21.18
N ASN A 131 -7.73 -14.67 -21.26
CA ASN A 131 -7.47 -15.78 -20.37
C ASN A 131 -6.55 -15.33 -19.22
N PHE A 132 -7.09 -15.31 -18.01
CA PHE A 132 -6.34 -14.97 -16.82
C PHE A 132 -5.58 -16.18 -16.25
N ILE A 133 -4.39 -15.94 -15.67
CA ILE A 133 -3.53 -17.00 -15.14
C ILE A 133 -3.91 -17.43 -13.72
N TRP A 134 -4.37 -16.50 -12.86
CA TRP A 134 -4.62 -16.76 -11.44
C TRP A 134 -5.90 -16.10 -10.94
N GLU A 135 -7.04 -16.76 -11.17
CA GLU A 135 -8.38 -16.28 -10.82
C GLU A 135 -8.47 -15.74 -9.38
N ARG A 136 -8.95 -14.50 -9.26
CA ARG A 136 -9.25 -13.79 -8.02
C ARG A 136 -8.07 -13.69 -7.06
N ALA A 137 -6.84 -13.74 -7.59
CA ALA A 137 -5.61 -13.71 -6.81
C ALA A 137 -5.34 -12.35 -6.16
N ASP A 138 -5.98 -11.28 -6.64
CA ASP A 138 -5.86 -9.92 -6.10
C ASP A 138 -4.41 -9.42 -6.08
N PRO A 139 -3.81 -9.17 -7.27
CA PRO A 139 -2.46 -8.64 -7.34
C PRO A 139 -2.36 -7.28 -6.65
N ILE A 140 -1.20 -7.04 -6.03
CA ILE A 140 -0.91 -5.77 -5.37
C ILE A 140 -0.93 -4.63 -6.37
N GLN A 141 -1.67 -3.59 -6.00
CA GLN A 141 -1.73 -2.34 -6.71
C GLN A 141 -1.78 -1.22 -5.68
N ILE A 142 -1.07 -0.14 -5.96
CA ILE A 142 -1.16 1.16 -5.31
C ILE A 142 -1.02 2.19 -6.44
N VAL A 143 -2.09 2.96 -6.66
CA VAL A 143 -2.19 3.97 -7.72
C VAL A 143 -1.04 4.98 -7.69
N SER A 144 -0.65 5.47 -8.87
CA SER A 144 0.44 6.44 -8.98
C SER A 144 0.05 7.79 -8.38
N LEU A 145 1.02 8.48 -7.77
CA LEU A 145 0.75 9.71 -7.01
C LEU A 145 0.15 10.82 -7.87
N ASP A 146 0.57 10.94 -9.13
CA ASP A 146 0.04 11.91 -10.08
C ASP A 146 -1.43 11.68 -10.39
N ASP A 147 -1.81 10.43 -10.67
CA ASP A 147 -3.20 10.04 -10.92
C ASP A 147 -4.05 10.20 -9.66
N PHE A 148 -3.49 9.79 -8.51
CA PHE A 148 -4.14 9.92 -7.21
C PHE A 148 -4.44 11.37 -6.84
N VAL A 149 -3.47 12.27 -7.00
CA VAL A 149 -3.65 13.70 -6.75
C VAL A 149 -4.65 14.32 -7.71
N SER A 150 -4.64 13.90 -8.98
CA SER A 150 -5.60 14.36 -9.97
C SER A 150 -7.03 14.04 -9.56
N HIS A 151 -7.29 12.80 -9.12
CA HIS A 151 -8.63 12.40 -8.63
C HIS A 151 -9.00 13.13 -7.33
N VAL A 152 -8.12 13.17 -6.34
CA VAL A 152 -8.44 13.76 -5.02
C VAL A 152 -8.63 15.28 -5.08
N SER A 153 -8.00 15.95 -6.05
CA SER A 153 -8.08 17.41 -6.21
C SER A 153 -9.16 17.86 -7.20
N ASP A 154 -9.87 16.92 -7.80
CA ASP A 154 -10.99 17.19 -8.70
C ASP A 154 -12.20 17.77 -7.94
N GLU A 155 -12.91 18.71 -8.58
CA GLU A 155 -14.03 19.43 -7.95
C GLU A 155 -15.21 18.49 -7.64
N ASP A 156 -15.54 17.57 -8.56
CA ASP A 156 -16.63 16.61 -8.38
C ASP A 156 -16.29 15.64 -7.23
N SER A 157 -15.03 15.20 -7.15
CA SER A 157 -14.55 14.38 -6.03
C SER A 157 -14.66 15.10 -4.69
N HIS A 158 -14.44 16.42 -4.67
CA HIS A 158 -14.56 17.21 -3.44
C HIS A 158 -16.00 17.32 -2.94
N GLU A 159 -16.99 17.40 -3.84
CA GLU A 159 -18.42 17.36 -3.47
C GLU A 159 -18.76 16.02 -2.81
N VAL A 160 -18.33 14.90 -3.41
CA VAL A 160 -18.50 13.56 -2.84
C VAL A 160 -17.86 13.45 -1.45
N PHE A 161 -16.64 13.95 -1.29
CA PHE A 161 -15.96 13.95 0.01
C PHE A 161 -16.72 14.74 1.08
N GLN A 162 -17.34 15.87 0.73
CA GLN A 162 -18.15 16.64 1.67
C GLN A 162 -19.41 15.88 2.11
N GLU A 163 -20.03 15.12 1.21
CA GLU A 163 -21.18 14.27 1.54
C GLU A 163 -20.77 13.12 2.44
N CYS A 164 -19.75 12.33 2.05
CA CYS A 164 -19.21 11.25 2.86
C CYS A 164 -18.79 11.74 4.26
N PHE A 165 -18.11 12.89 4.36
CA PHE A 165 -17.71 13.42 5.66
C PHE A 165 -18.90 13.81 6.54
N LYS A 166 -19.99 14.30 5.96
CA LYS A 166 -21.22 14.63 6.72
C LYS A 166 -21.95 13.37 7.20
N GLU A 167 -21.95 12.31 6.40
CA GLU A 167 -22.68 11.07 6.69
C GLU A 167 -21.89 10.14 7.62
N ASP A 168 -20.62 9.90 7.30
CA ASP A 168 -19.78 8.89 7.97
C ASP A 168 -18.81 9.50 8.98
N GLY A 169 -18.58 10.82 8.93
CA GLY A 169 -17.63 11.52 9.80
C GLY A 169 -16.16 11.40 9.39
N PHE A 170 -15.87 10.81 8.23
CA PHE A 170 -14.53 10.71 7.65
C PHE A 170 -14.60 10.66 6.12
N VAL A 171 -13.43 10.81 5.48
CA VAL A 171 -13.23 10.59 4.03
C VAL A 171 -12.26 9.44 3.87
N SER A 172 -12.44 8.62 2.85
CA SER A 172 -11.46 7.63 2.40
C SER A 172 -11.02 7.94 0.98
N LEU A 173 -9.76 7.62 0.67
CA LEU A 173 -9.18 7.85 -0.63
C LEU A 173 -8.81 6.53 -1.29
N ASP A 174 -9.23 6.33 -2.52
CA ASP A 174 -9.04 5.07 -3.23
C ASP A 174 -7.58 4.90 -3.64
N LEU A 175 -6.93 3.84 -3.14
CA LEU A 175 -5.53 3.56 -3.44
C LEU A 175 -5.34 2.35 -4.35
N SER A 176 -6.30 1.44 -4.38
CA SER A 176 -6.26 0.23 -5.21
C SER A 176 -7.69 -0.14 -5.61
N SER A 177 -7.84 -0.69 -6.80
CA SER A 177 -9.02 -1.46 -7.18
C SER A 177 -9.23 -2.63 -6.21
N ASP A 178 -10.46 -3.13 -6.09
CA ASP A 178 -10.72 -4.40 -5.41
C ASP A 178 -10.40 -5.60 -6.29
N TYR A 179 -10.34 -6.78 -5.67
CA TYR A 179 -10.06 -8.04 -6.36
C TYR A 179 -11.07 -8.43 -7.46
N LEU A 180 -12.31 -7.91 -7.43
CA LEU A 180 -13.27 -8.14 -8.51
C LEU A 180 -12.91 -7.31 -9.74
N HIS A 181 -12.63 -6.03 -9.52
CA HIS A 181 -12.32 -5.09 -10.58
C HIS A 181 -10.99 -5.45 -11.27
N LYS A 182 -10.00 -5.92 -10.50
CA LYS A 182 -8.72 -6.46 -11.01
C LYS A 182 -8.89 -7.67 -11.93
N ASP A 183 -10.03 -8.35 -11.83
CA ASP A 183 -10.40 -9.50 -12.64
C ASP A 183 -11.45 -9.14 -13.71
N ASN A 184 -11.61 -7.84 -14.00
CA ASN A 184 -12.57 -7.30 -14.96
C ASN A 184 -14.04 -7.67 -14.63
N ILE A 185 -14.38 -7.70 -13.33
CA ILE A 185 -15.72 -8.00 -12.86
C ILE A 185 -16.24 -6.84 -12.01
N CYS A 186 -17.41 -6.32 -12.37
CA CYS A 186 -18.05 -5.23 -11.63
C CYS A 186 -18.56 -5.70 -10.25
N GLY A 187 -18.47 -4.83 -9.24
CA GLY A 187 -19.30 -4.94 -8.04
C GLY A 187 -18.63 -4.69 -6.69
N GLY A 188 -17.32 -4.50 -6.63
CA GLY A 188 -16.63 -4.18 -5.37
C GLY A 188 -16.45 -2.68 -5.14
N LEU A 189 -16.16 -2.32 -3.88
CA LEU A 189 -15.66 -1.00 -3.52
C LEU A 189 -14.13 -1.04 -3.57
N PRO A 190 -13.46 -0.02 -4.11
CA PRO A 190 -12.00 0.05 -4.11
C PRO A 190 -11.43 -0.05 -2.71
N TYR A 191 -10.18 -0.49 -2.58
CA TYR A 191 -9.47 -0.47 -1.32
C TYR A 191 -8.97 0.95 -1.04
N SER A 192 -9.47 1.52 0.07
CA SER A 192 -9.36 2.95 0.31
C SER A 192 -8.68 3.24 1.65
N LEU A 193 -7.82 4.26 1.67
CA LEU A 193 -7.15 4.72 2.87
C LEU A 193 -8.02 5.75 3.60
N GLN A 194 -8.33 5.51 4.86
CA GLN A 194 -9.09 6.47 5.66
C GLN A 194 -8.24 7.69 6.03
N ILE A 195 -8.78 8.90 5.79
CA ILE A 195 -8.22 10.15 6.29
C ILE A 195 -8.52 10.30 7.77
N THR A 196 -7.49 10.58 8.57
CA THR A 196 -7.60 10.61 10.02
C THR A 196 -7.79 12.04 10.54
N PRO A 197 -8.58 12.26 11.60
CA PRO A 197 -8.85 13.60 12.14
C PRO A 197 -7.63 14.24 12.82
N LYS A 198 -6.60 13.44 13.10
CA LYS A 198 -5.29 13.85 13.65
C LYS A 198 -4.18 13.23 12.82
N GLN A 199 -2.96 13.72 13.02
CA GLN A 199 -1.76 13.08 12.47
C GLN A 199 -1.68 11.62 12.96
N SER A 200 -1.28 10.73 12.06
CA SER A 200 -1.20 9.29 12.31
C SER A 200 0.01 8.70 11.57
N ILE A 201 0.61 7.65 12.13
CA ILE A 201 1.72 6.95 11.48
C ILE A 201 1.20 6.08 10.33
N ASP A 202 0.08 5.41 10.56
CA ASP A 202 -0.62 4.58 9.58
C ASP A 202 -2.14 4.79 9.76
N ALA A 203 -2.94 4.34 8.79
CA ALA A 203 -4.38 4.50 8.83
C ALA A 203 -5.13 3.21 8.43
N PRO A 204 -6.40 3.08 8.83
CA PRO A 204 -7.28 2.02 8.35
C PRO A 204 -7.28 1.95 6.82
N PHE A 205 -7.20 0.72 6.31
CA PHE A 205 -7.31 0.41 4.89
C PHE A 205 -8.64 -0.32 4.69
N LEU A 206 -9.62 0.44 4.22
CA LEU A 206 -11.03 0.07 4.16
C LEU A 206 -11.31 -0.82 2.94
N HIS A 207 -12.44 -1.53 3.01
CA HIS A 207 -13.01 -2.40 1.97
C HIS A 207 -12.17 -3.64 1.60
N GLU A 208 -10.92 -3.68 2.04
CA GLU A 208 -10.10 -4.88 2.08
C GLU A 208 -10.60 -5.85 3.17
N GLU A 209 -10.67 -7.14 2.87
CA GLU A 209 -11.41 -8.13 3.67
C GLU A 209 -10.81 -8.41 5.06
N HIS A 210 -9.54 -8.09 5.29
CA HIS A 210 -8.87 -8.37 6.56
C HIS A 210 -9.10 -7.28 7.62
N ASN A 211 -9.83 -6.20 7.32
CA ASN A 211 -10.08 -5.07 8.23
C ASN A 211 -8.77 -4.53 8.83
N THR A 212 -7.89 -4.07 7.96
CA THR A 212 -6.47 -3.90 8.25
C THR A 212 -6.02 -2.43 8.18
N THR A 213 -4.71 -2.20 8.25
CA THR A 213 -4.09 -0.89 7.98
C THR A 213 -3.23 -0.97 6.74
N PHE A 214 -2.85 0.17 6.15
CA PHE A 214 -2.11 0.17 4.88
C PHE A 214 -0.80 -0.63 4.95
N ILE A 215 0.00 -0.51 6.01
CA ILE A 215 1.23 -1.30 6.14
C ILE A 215 0.92 -2.79 6.34
N ASN A 216 -0.14 -3.13 7.07
CA ASN A 216 -0.54 -4.51 7.24
C ASN A 216 -1.11 -5.13 5.95
N TYR A 217 -1.79 -4.34 5.10
CA TYR A 217 -2.15 -4.76 3.75
C TYR A 217 -0.90 -5.13 2.94
N LEU A 218 0.13 -4.28 2.93
CA LEU A 218 1.41 -4.60 2.27
C LEU A 218 2.03 -5.89 2.84
N ARG A 219 1.96 -6.12 4.16
CA ARG A 219 2.41 -7.39 4.77
C ARG A 219 1.64 -8.59 4.23
N ILE A 220 0.31 -8.49 4.11
CA ILE A 220 -0.54 -9.56 3.57
C ILE A 220 -0.15 -9.85 2.12
N CYS A 221 0.00 -8.80 1.29
CA CYS A 221 0.46 -8.95 -0.08
C CYS A 221 1.81 -9.66 -0.15
N PHE A 222 2.82 -9.23 0.62
CA PHE A 222 4.15 -9.87 0.59
C PHE A 222 4.18 -11.24 1.26
N GLU A 223 3.27 -11.52 2.19
CA GLU A 223 3.09 -12.88 2.71
C GLU A 223 2.66 -13.83 1.59
N ASN A 224 1.90 -13.32 0.63
CA ASN A 224 1.44 -14.04 -0.54
C ASN A 224 2.13 -13.60 -1.84
N CYS A 225 3.43 -13.24 -1.78
CA CYS A 225 4.26 -12.92 -2.94
C CYS A 225 3.68 -11.89 -3.93
N GLY A 226 2.90 -10.93 -3.42
CA GLY A 226 2.27 -9.85 -4.18
C GLY A 226 0.79 -10.04 -4.48
N PHE A 227 0.13 -11.08 -3.96
CA PHE A 227 -1.26 -11.42 -4.30
C PHE A 227 -2.05 -11.78 -3.04
N SER A 228 -2.80 -10.82 -2.47
CA SER A 228 -3.46 -10.98 -1.15
C SER A 228 -4.38 -12.19 -1.07
N ARG A 229 -4.96 -12.64 -2.19
CA ARG A 229 -5.97 -13.70 -2.25
C ARG A 229 -5.56 -14.96 -2.99
N ILE A 230 -4.32 -15.07 -3.49
CA ILE A 230 -3.90 -16.19 -4.35
C ILE A 230 -4.01 -17.57 -3.69
N THR A 231 -3.95 -17.63 -2.35
CA THR A 231 -4.06 -18.87 -1.56
C THR A 231 -5.50 -19.29 -1.28
N ASN A 232 -6.49 -18.57 -1.79
CA ASN A 232 -7.90 -18.93 -1.62
C ASN A 232 -8.20 -20.27 -2.34
N PRO A 233 -8.64 -21.30 -1.59
CA PRO A 233 -8.83 -22.65 -2.15
C PRO A 233 -9.97 -22.76 -3.16
N ASP A 234 -10.89 -21.79 -3.20
CA ASP A 234 -12.04 -21.82 -4.12
C ASP A 234 -11.63 -21.66 -5.59
N TYR A 235 -10.46 -21.08 -5.86
CA TYR A 235 -9.98 -20.77 -7.21
C TYR A 235 -8.86 -21.68 -7.72
N ALA A 236 -8.30 -22.53 -6.85
CA ALA A 236 -7.31 -23.56 -7.21
C ALA A 236 -6.12 -23.05 -8.07
N ASN A 237 -5.64 -21.83 -7.80
CA ASN A 237 -4.52 -21.23 -8.53
C ASN A 237 -3.23 -22.05 -8.42
N ASP A 238 -2.50 -22.22 -9.53
CA ASP A 238 -1.18 -22.87 -9.53
C ASP A 238 -0.06 -21.83 -9.32
N TYR A 239 0.25 -21.57 -8.05
CA TYR A 239 1.22 -20.55 -7.62
C TYR A 239 2.45 -21.13 -6.91
N LEU A 240 2.50 -22.44 -6.65
CA LEU A 240 3.49 -23.04 -5.74
C LEU A 240 4.92 -22.83 -6.23
N THR A 241 5.19 -23.10 -7.52
CA THR A 241 6.52 -22.92 -8.11
C THR A 241 6.99 -21.47 -8.03
N PHE A 242 6.06 -20.52 -8.24
CA PHE A 242 6.33 -19.09 -8.10
C PHE A 242 6.68 -18.74 -6.64
N PHE A 243 5.89 -19.23 -5.68
CA PHE A 243 6.11 -18.99 -4.25
C PHE A 243 7.44 -19.55 -3.76
N GLU A 244 7.77 -20.79 -4.09
CA GLU A 244 9.03 -21.45 -3.69
C GLU A 244 10.25 -20.63 -4.13
N LYS A 245 10.17 -19.96 -5.27
CA LYS A 245 11.24 -19.11 -5.79
C LYS A 245 11.23 -17.71 -5.18
N VAL A 246 10.08 -17.06 -5.06
CA VAL A 246 9.97 -15.66 -4.62
C VAL A 246 10.09 -15.52 -3.12
N LYS A 247 9.34 -16.32 -2.36
CA LYS A 247 9.17 -16.16 -0.90
C LYS A 247 10.50 -16.07 -0.13
N PRO A 248 11.53 -16.89 -0.39
CA PRO A 248 12.80 -16.83 0.35
C PRO A 248 13.62 -15.55 0.11
N GLN A 249 13.30 -14.79 -0.95
CA GLN A 249 14.01 -13.57 -1.33
C GLN A 249 13.35 -12.30 -0.77
N LEU A 250 12.14 -12.42 -0.24
CA LEU A 250 11.39 -11.30 0.32
C LEU A 250 11.89 -10.96 1.73
N LYS A 251 12.00 -9.67 2.01
CA LYS A 251 12.30 -9.15 3.33
C LYS A 251 11.01 -8.97 4.11
N MET A 252 10.97 -9.41 5.36
CA MET A 252 9.83 -9.19 6.24
C MET A 252 9.64 -7.69 6.50
N ILE A 253 8.41 -7.20 6.38
CA ILE A 253 8.04 -5.83 6.72
C ILE A 253 7.11 -5.72 7.92
#